data_AF-A0A6F8XW86-F1
#
_entry.id   AF-A0A6F8XW86-F1
#
_cell.length_a   1.000
_cell.length_b   1.000
_cell.length_c   1.000
_cell.angle_alpha   90.00
_cell.angle_beta   90.00
_cell.angle_gamma   90.00
#
_symmetry.space_group_name_H-M   'P 1'
#
loop_
_entity.id
_entity.type
_entity.pdbx_description
1 polymer ?
#
loop_
_entity_poly.entity_id
_entity_poly.type
_entity_poly.pdbx_seq_one_letter_code
_entity_poly.pdbx_strand_id
1 'polypeptide(L)'
;MREQAARDAGATGNEDPHISFYHDVPRELAEQAISKERAHPSTASMNSPWPLKAWPDVPTKFVLCAQDRFFPPAFFRRLVADRLDILPDEIAAGHCVALSRPKELADLLTRY
;
A
#
# COMPACT_ATOMS: atom_id res chain seq x y z
N MET A 1 12.56 1.13 -5.58
CA MET A 1 12.87 0.04 -4.63
C MET A 1 14.31 0.07 -4.19
N ARG A 2 15.30 -0.35 -5.00
CA ARG A 2 16.72 -0.42 -4.57
C ARG A 2 17.28 0.89 -4.01
N GLU A 3 17.02 2.02 -4.67
CA GLU A 3 17.45 3.33 -4.17
C GLU A 3 16.82 3.68 -2.82
N GLN A 4 15.55 3.34 -2.62
CA GLN A 4 14.85 3.60 -1.36
C GLN A 4 15.39 2.69 -0.25
N ALA A 5 15.59 1.41 -0.57
CA ALA A 5 16.22 0.44 0.34
C ALA A 5 17.60 0.90 0.81
N ALA A 6 18.42 1.49 -0.08
CA ALA A 6 19.71 2.06 0.31
C ALA A 6 19.59 3.24 1.30
N ARG A 7 18.48 4.00 1.25
CA ARG A 7 18.24 5.14 2.14
C ARG A 7 17.69 4.74 3.51
N ASP A 8 17.00 3.60 3.61
CA ASP A 8 16.35 3.13 4.84
C ASP A 8 16.96 1.85 5.41
N ALA A 9 18.24 1.60 5.11
CA ALA A 9 19.01 0.46 5.60
C ALA A 9 18.39 -0.91 5.26
N GLY A 10 17.73 -1.01 4.10
CA GLY A 10 17.15 -2.25 3.59
C GLY A 10 15.76 -2.55 4.16
N ALA A 11 15.08 -1.56 4.73
CA ALA A 11 13.71 -1.73 5.21
C ALA A 11 12.71 -1.81 4.04
N THR A 12 12.94 -1.02 2.98
CA THR A 12 12.11 -1.10 1.76
C THR A 12 12.37 -2.40 1.00
N GLY A 13 11.30 -3.17 0.77
CA GLY A 13 11.37 -4.46 0.09
C GLY A 13 12.03 -5.57 0.89
N ASN A 14 12.10 -5.43 2.22
CA ASN A 14 12.61 -6.48 3.11
C ASN A 14 11.75 -7.74 3.03
N GLU A 15 12.39 -8.92 3.09
CA GLU A 15 11.72 -10.21 3.07
C GLU A 15 10.92 -10.49 4.34
N ASP A 16 11.31 -9.89 5.47
CA ASP A 16 10.55 -9.98 6.71
C ASP A 16 9.25 -9.15 6.60
N PRO A 17 8.06 -9.77 6.66
CA PRO A 17 6.80 -9.06 6.54
C PRO A 17 6.57 -8.06 7.67
N HIS A 18 7.17 -8.28 8.86
CA HIS A 18 7.11 -7.32 9.95
C HIS A 18 7.84 -6.02 9.63
N ILE A 19 8.84 -6.06 8.75
CA ILE A 19 9.61 -4.88 8.36
C ILE A 19 8.96 -4.18 7.17
N SER A 20 8.52 -4.93 6.16
CA SER A 20 8.03 -4.37 4.89
C SER A 20 6.54 -4.01 4.92
N PHE A 21 5.69 -4.80 5.58
CA PHE A 21 4.23 -4.62 5.56
C PHE A 21 3.65 -4.13 6.89
N TYR A 22 4.11 -4.71 8.01
CA TYR A 22 3.46 -4.58 9.32
C TYR A 22 4.25 -3.74 10.34
N HIS A 23 5.24 -2.95 9.93
CA HIS A 23 6.18 -2.28 10.84
C HIS A 23 5.54 -1.23 11.77
N ASP A 24 4.35 -0.74 11.43
CA ASP A 24 3.56 0.20 12.21
C ASP A 24 2.29 -0.43 12.82
N VAL A 25 2.13 -1.75 12.68
CA VAL A 25 1.03 -2.53 13.25
C VAL A 25 1.50 -3.18 14.57
N PRO A 26 0.69 -3.16 15.65
CA PRO A 26 1.02 -3.88 16.88
C PRO A 26 1.36 -5.36 16.61
N ARG A 27 2.46 -5.84 17.22
CA ARG A 27 3.03 -7.17 16.95
C ARG A 27 1.99 -8.28 16.98
N GLU A 28 1.20 -8.36 18.05
CA GLU A 28 0.16 -9.39 18.23
C GLU A 28 -0.91 -9.34 17.12
N LEU A 29 -1.32 -8.15 16.69
CA LEU A 29 -2.30 -7.99 15.63
C LEU A 29 -1.71 -8.41 14.27
N ALA A 30 -0.44 -8.08 14.02
CA ALA A 30 0.26 -8.52 12.83
C ALA A 30 0.40 -10.05 12.79
N GLU A 31 0.67 -10.72 13.91
CA GLU A 31 0.68 -12.20 13.98
C GLU A 31 -0.68 -12.80 13.63
N GLN A 32 -1.76 -12.23 14.16
CA GLN A 32 -3.11 -12.66 13.82
C GLN A 32 -3.48 -12.42 12.35
N ALA A 33 -2.95 -11.36 11.74
CA ALA A 33 -3.14 -11.09 10.32
C ALA A 33 -2.39 -12.12 9.46
N ILE A 34 -1.11 -12.34 9.76
CA ILE A 34 -0.25 -13.31 9.07
C ILE A 34 -0.81 -14.74 9.21
N SER A 35 -1.32 -15.12 10.38
CA SER A 35 -1.92 -16.44 10.58
C SER A 35 -3.18 -16.69 9.73
N LYS A 36 -3.76 -15.64 9.12
CA LYS A 36 -4.95 -15.69 8.26
C LYS A 36 -4.61 -15.53 6.78
N GLU A 37 -3.33 -15.37 6.43
CA GLU A 37 -2.89 -15.29 5.05
C GLU A 37 -3.19 -16.60 4.30
N ARG A 38 -3.37 -16.47 2.99
CA ARG A 38 -3.70 -17.58 2.09
C ARG A 38 -2.82 -17.46 0.86
N ALA A 39 -2.75 -18.52 0.07
CA ALA A 39 -2.18 -18.47 -1.28
C ALA A 39 -3.09 -17.63 -2.21
N HIS A 40 -3.04 -16.31 -2.06
CA HIS A 40 -3.80 -15.32 -2.82
C HIS A 40 -2.91 -14.10 -3.12
N PRO A 41 -3.03 -13.45 -4.29
CA PRO A 41 -3.83 -13.87 -5.45
C PRO A 41 -3.25 -15.11 -6.16
N SER A 42 -4.04 -15.74 -7.04
CA SER A 42 -3.55 -16.87 -7.83
C SER A 42 -2.49 -16.42 -8.84
N THR A 43 -1.59 -17.31 -9.25
CA THR A 43 -0.58 -17.04 -10.29
C THR A 43 -1.22 -16.52 -11.58
N ALA A 44 -2.37 -17.07 -11.98
CA ALA A 44 -3.11 -16.59 -13.14
C ALA A 44 -3.56 -15.13 -12.97
N SER A 45 -4.06 -14.75 -11.80
CA SER A 45 -4.46 -13.38 -11.50
C SER A 45 -3.26 -12.42 -11.46
N MET A 46 -2.08 -12.86 -11.00
CA MET A 46 -0.88 -12.03 -10.97
C MET A 46 -0.30 -11.77 -12.37
N ASN A 47 -0.44 -12.73 -13.29
CA ASN A 47 0.14 -12.64 -14.62
C ASN A 47 -0.81 -12.07 -15.69
N SER A 48 -2.12 -12.01 -15.39
CA SER A 48 -3.10 -11.52 -16.35
C SER A 48 -3.03 -9.99 -16.49
N PRO A 49 -2.98 -9.44 -17.71
CA PRO A 49 -3.04 -8.00 -17.90
C PRO A 49 -4.42 -7.48 -17.51
N TRP A 50 -4.48 -6.21 -17.07
CA TRP A 50 -5.75 -5.51 -16.88
C TRP A 50 -6.51 -5.47 -18.23
N PRO A 51 -7.79 -5.91 -18.27
CA PRO A 51 -8.49 -6.13 -19.54
C PRO A 51 -9.02 -4.84 -20.20
N LEU A 52 -9.11 -3.73 -19.46
CA LEU A 52 -9.62 -2.48 -20.03
C LEU A 52 -8.50 -1.67 -20.68
N LYS A 53 -8.85 -1.00 -21.79
CA LYS A 53 -7.94 -0.13 -22.55
C LYS A 53 -7.65 1.20 -21.85
N ALA A 54 -8.55 1.63 -20.98
CA ALA A 54 -8.44 2.87 -20.21
C ALA A 54 -9.10 2.67 -18.84
N TRP A 55 -8.80 3.58 -17.90
CA TRP A 55 -9.52 3.64 -16.63
C TRP A 55 -10.99 3.99 -16.90
N PRO A 56 -11.96 3.32 -16.25
CA PRO A 56 -13.37 3.65 -16.41
C PRO A 56 -13.67 5.06 -15.87
N ASP A 57 -14.69 5.71 -16.44
CA ASP A 57 -15.17 7.02 -15.97
C ASP A 57 -15.98 6.86 -14.67
N VAL A 58 -15.25 6.56 -13.59
CA VAL A 58 -15.78 6.43 -12.24
C VAL A 58 -14.98 7.33 -11.30
N PRO A 59 -15.65 8.09 -10.40
CA PRO A 59 -14.96 8.90 -9.40
C PRO A 59 -13.94 8.05 -8.64
N THR A 60 -12.67 8.42 -8.76
CA THR A 60 -11.55 7.68 -8.17
C THR A 60 -10.81 8.60 -7.22
N LYS A 61 -10.50 8.08 -6.02
CA LYS A 61 -9.64 8.71 -5.03
C LYS A 61 -8.49 7.77 -4.72
N PHE A 62 -7.32 8.34 -4.41
CA PHE A 62 -6.15 7.58 -4.02
C PHE A 62 -5.68 8.04 -2.64
N VAL A 63 -5.58 7.10 -1.71
CA VAL A 63 -5.04 7.33 -0.36
C VAL A 63 -3.64 6.74 -0.33
N LEU A 64 -2.64 7.58 -0.14
CA LEU A 64 -1.23 7.20 -0.12
C LEU A 64 -0.74 7.05 1.31
N CYS A 65 -0.21 5.87 1.63
CA CYS A 65 0.50 5.61 2.88
C CYS A 65 1.93 6.15 2.83
N ALA A 66 2.19 7.25 3.55
CA ALA A 66 3.44 8.01 3.47
C ALA A 66 4.66 7.28 4.08
N GLN A 67 4.46 6.13 4.73
CA GLN A 67 5.52 5.31 5.33
C GLN A 67 5.55 3.88 4.76
N ASP A 68 4.87 3.64 3.64
CA ASP A 68 4.86 2.33 2.98
C ASP A 68 6.28 1.91 2.53
N ARG A 69 6.72 0.73 2.98
CA ARG A 69 8.03 0.13 2.68
C ARG A 69 7.94 -0.97 1.62
N PHE A 70 6.73 -1.33 1.19
CA PHE A 70 6.50 -2.25 0.09
C PHE A 70 6.32 -1.51 -1.24
N PHE A 71 5.53 -0.44 -1.24
CA PHE A 71 5.41 0.49 -2.36
C PHE A 71 5.77 1.91 -1.92
N PRO A 72 7.03 2.33 -2.09
CA PRO A 72 7.52 3.60 -1.58
C PRO A 72 6.66 4.81 -2.01
N PRO A 73 6.41 5.78 -1.13
CA PRO A 73 5.60 6.97 -1.41
C PRO A 73 5.96 7.69 -2.71
N ALA A 74 7.26 7.87 -2.97
CA ALA A 74 7.74 8.54 -4.18
C ALA A 74 7.35 7.79 -5.47
N PHE A 75 7.26 6.46 -5.42
CA PHE A 75 6.77 5.67 -6.54
C PHE A 75 5.29 5.94 -6.79
N PHE A 76 4.46 5.92 -5.75
CA PHE A 76 3.02 6.18 -5.92
C PHE A 76 2.70 7.61 -6.32
N ARG A 77 3.36 8.63 -5.75
CA ARG A 77 3.14 10.03 -6.16
C ARG A 77 3.32 10.22 -7.67
N ARG A 78 4.35 9.60 -8.24
CA ARG A 78 4.57 9.62 -9.69
C ARG A 78 3.53 8.78 -10.42
N LEU A 79 3.31 7.52 -10.00
CA LEU A 79 2.40 6.61 -10.69
C LEU A 79 0.96 7.15 -10.77
N VAL A 80 0.46 7.70 -9.68
CA VAL A 80 -0.92 8.20 -9.57
C VAL A 80 -1.10 9.45 -10.43
N ALA A 81 -0.14 10.38 -10.41
CA ALA A 81 -0.15 11.52 -11.33
C ALA A 81 -0.12 11.07 -12.79
N ASP A 82 0.82 10.19 -13.15
CA ASP A 82 1.03 9.76 -14.54
C ASP A 82 -0.15 8.92 -15.10
N ARG A 83 -0.81 8.13 -14.26
CA ARG A 83 -1.84 7.15 -14.70
C ARG A 83 -3.26 7.61 -14.48
N LEU A 84 -3.51 8.42 -13.46
CA LEU A 84 -4.85 8.78 -13.01
C LEU A 84 -5.09 10.30 -12.99
N ASP A 85 -4.05 11.12 -13.13
CA ASP A 85 -4.13 12.59 -12.99
C ASP A 85 -4.75 13.01 -11.64
N ILE A 86 -4.39 12.29 -10.57
CA ILE A 86 -4.90 12.51 -9.21
C ILE A 86 -3.77 13.01 -8.30
N LEU A 87 -4.05 14.05 -7.51
CA LEU A 87 -3.27 14.36 -6.31
C LEU A 87 -3.78 13.47 -5.16
N PRO A 88 -2.96 12.55 -4.61
CA PRO A 88 -3.42 11.64 -3.57
C PRO A 88 -3.60 12.37 -2.23
N ASP A 89 -4.60 11.94 -1.46
CA ASP A 89 -4.65 12.24 -0.03
C ASP A 89 -3.61 11.37 0.68
N GLU A 90 -2.88 11.93 1.64
CA GLU A 90 -1.81 11.20 2.34
C GLU A 90 -2.17 10.88 3.79
N ILE A 91 -1.74 9.72 4.25
CA ILE A 91 -1.87 9.27 5.64
C ILE A 91 -0.50 8.79 6.16
N ALA A 92 -0.17 9.16 7.39
CA ALA A 92 1.10 8.80 8.04
C ALA A 92 1.06 7.36 8.57
N ALA A 93 1.06 6.39 7.64
CA ALA A 93 0.97 4.96 7.92
C ALA A 93 1.84 4.14 6.96
N GLY A 94 2.11 2.89 7.36
CA GLY A 94 2.70 1.85 6.55
C GLY A 94 1.68 1.18 5.61
N HIS A 95 2.04 0.01 5.09
CA HIS A 95 1.24 -0.67 4.08
C HIS A 95 -0.13 -1.10 4.59
N CYS A 96 -0.18 -1.71 5.78
CA CYS A 96 -1.41 -2.25 6.37
C CYS A 96 -2.18 -1.19 7.18
N VAL A 97 -2.47 -0.03 6.58
CA VAL A 97 -3.12 1.13 7.22
C VAL A 97 -4.48 0.80 7.88
N ALA A 98 -5.24 -0.14 7.31
CA ALA A 98 -6.50 -0.59 7.89
C ALA A 98 -6.31 -1.29 9.26
N LEU A 99 -5.11 -1.80 9.56
CA LEU A 99 -4.75 -2.39 10.85
C LEU A 99 -4.03 -1.40 11.75
N SER A 100 -3.14 -0.56 11.21
CA SER A 100 -2.34 0.37 12.02
C SER A 100 -3.08 1.65 12.41
N ARG A 101 -3.94 2.18 11.54
CA ARG A 101 -4.67 3.46 11.72
C ARG A 101 -6.15 3.35 11.28
N PRO A 102 -6.92 2.36 11.77
CA PRO A 102 -8.28 2.11 11.29
C PRO A 102 -9.22 3.31 11.43
N LYS A 103 -9.15 4.05 12.54
CA LYS A 103 -10.01 5.20 12.79
C LYS A 103 -9.67 6.37 11.86
N GLU A 104 -8.39 6.71 11.75
CA GLU A 104 -7.93 7.80 10.88
C GLU A 104 -8.26 7.52 9.41
N LEU A 105 -8.09 6.27 8.97
CA LEU A 105 -8.49 5.84 7.63
C LEU A 105 -10.01 5.96 7.43
N ALA A 106 -10.82 5.50 8.38
CA ALA A 106 -12.28 5.62 8.28
C ALA A 106 -12.75 7.08 8.27
N ASP A 107 -12.19 7.93 9.14
CA ASP A 107 -12.46 9.36 9.18
C ASP A 107 -12.05 10.02 7.84
N LEU A 108 -10.99 9.55 7.19
CA LEU A 108 -10.59 10.01 5.86
C LEU A 108 -11.57 9.59 4.77
N LEU A 109 -11.96 8.31 4.73
CA LEU A 109 -12.86 7.75 3.72
C LEU A 109 -14.28 8.34 3.78
N THR A 110 -14.76 8.69 4.97
CA THR A 110 -16.11 9.26 5.17
C THR A 110 -16.24 10.74 4.77
N ARG A 111 -15.14 11.37 4.33
CA ARG A 111 -15.15 12.75 3.81
C ARG A 111 -15.42 12.85 2.31
N TYR A 112 -15.45 11.73 1.60
CA TYR A 112 -15.79 11.65 0.18
C TYR A 112 -17.29 11.46 -0.03
#